data_AF-A0A652JTX0-F1
#
_entry.id   AF-A0A652JTX0-F1
#
_cell.length_a   1.000
_cell.length_b   1.000
_cell.length_c   1.000
_cell.angle_alpha   90.00
_cell.angle_beta   90.00
_cell.angle_gamma   90.00
#
_symmetry.space_group_name_H-M   'P 1'
#
loop_
_entity.id
_entity.type
_entity.pdbx_description
1 polymer ?
#
loop_
_entity_poly.entity_id
_entity_poly.type
_entity_poly.pdbx_seq_one_letter_code
_entity_poly.pdbx_strand_id
1 'polypeptide(L)' 'MPRIRLAYWHGDHQPGDEIEITPDELAALTLDGRVAEVLTSPPERPAPTAEVAEPPAEGRGRRTR' A
#
# COMPACT_ATOMS: atom_id res chain seq x y z
N MET A 1 -1.99 9.50 9.39
CA MET A 1 -1.06 10.40 8.68
C MET A 1 0.17 9.58 8.33
N PRO A 2 0.71 9.65 7.10
CA PRO A 2 1.87 8.86 6.70
C PRO A 2 3.13 9.25 7.47
N ARG A 3 3.92 8.25 7.85
CA ARG A 3 5.26 8.45 8.42
C ARG A 3 6.29 8.19 7.35
N ILE A 4 7.34 9.00 7.31
CA ILE A 4 8.46 8.81 6.38
C ILE A 4 9.79 8.90 7.10
N ARG A 5 10.79 8.25 6.52
CA ARG A 5 12.19 8.45 6.81
C ARG A 5 12.79 9.39 5.77
N LEU A 6 13.52 10.41 6.23
CA LEU A 6 14.14 11.39 5.34
C LEU A 6 15.44 10.84 4.70
N ALA A 7 15.63 11.08 3.41
CA ALA A 7 16.90 10.82 2.71
C ALA A 7 17.87 12.00 2.80
N TYR A 8 17.33 13.21 2.97
CA TYR A 8 18.07 14.45 3.02
C TYR A 8 17.52 15.36 4.13
N TRP A 9 18.27 16.41 4.45
CA TRP A 9 17.82 17.44 5.41
C TRP A 9 16.50 18.06 4.98
N HIS A 10 15.59 18.23 5.93
CA HIS A 10 14.29 18.86 5.72
C HIS A 10 13.91 19.74 6.91
N GLY A 11 14.00 21.07 6.75
CA GLY A 11 13.84 22.01 7.86
C GLY A 11 14.90 21.76 8.93
N ASP A 12 14.48 21.53 10.17
CA ASP A 12 15.33 21.18 11.31
C ASP A 12 15.57 19.66 11.46
N HIS A 13 15.07 18.85 10.52
CA HIS A 13 15.22 17.39 10.55
C HIS A 13 16.38 16.91 9.70
N GLN A 14 17.14 15.95 10.23
CA GLN A 14 18.32 15.40 9.58
C GLN A 14 17.97 14.17 8.73
N PRO A 15 18.85 13.78 7.77
CA PRO A 15 18.70 12.53 7.05
C PRO A 15 18.61 11.35 8.02
N GLY A 16 17.66 10.46 7.77
CA GLY A 16 17.39 9.30 8.60
C GLY A 16 16.36 9.52 9.71
N ASP A 17 15.96 10.78 9.98
CA ASP A 17 14.87 11.07 10.92
C ASP A 17 13.53 10.59 10.37
N GLU A 18 12.67 10.16 11.30
CA GLU A 18 11.30 9.74 11.03
C GLU A 18 10.32 10.85 11.40
N ILE A 19 9.58 11.35 10.41
CA ILE A 19 8.60 12.42 10.62
C ILE A 19 7.22 12.01 10.13
N GLU A 20 6.18 12.48 10.82
CA GLU A 20 4.79 12.33 10.39
C GLU A 20 4.41 13.54 9.54
N ILE A 21 3.96 13.29 8.32
CA ILE A 21 3.61 14.35 7.36
C ILE A 21 2.20 14.10 6.81
N THR A 22 1.65 15.10 6.15
CA THR A 22 0.39 14.92 5.41
C THR A 22 0.61 14.20 4.08
N PRO A 23 -0.42 13.59 3.47
CA PRO A 23 -0.30 12.97 2.15
C PRO A 23 0.13 13.93 1.04
N ASP A 24 -0.22 15.21 1.17
CA ASP A 24 0.17 16.27 0.22
C ASP A 24 1.68 16.56 0.32
N GLU A 25 2.18 16.72 1.54
CA GLU A 25 3.62 16.86 1.80
C GLU A 25 4.40 15.62 1.40
N LEU A 26 3.84 14.42 1.59
CA LEU A 26 4.46 13.18 1.12
C LEU A 26 4.65 13.20 -0.40
N ALA A 27 3.63 13.63 -1.14
CA ALA A 27 3.72 13.73 -2.59
C ALA A 27 4.80 14.73 -3.01
N ALA A 28 4.87 15.89 -2.35
CA ALA A 28 5.90 16.90 -2.60
C ALA A 28 7.31 16.38 -2.29
N LEU A 29 7.52 15.77 -1.13
CA LEU A 29 8.84 15.25 -0.72
C LEU A 29 9.29 14.04 -1.55
N THR A 30 8.34 13.23 -2.00
CA THR A 30 8.62 12.11 -2.91
C THR A 30 9.05 12.64 -4.28
N LEU A 31 8.37 13.67 -4.79
CA LEU A 31 8.71 14.32 -6.05
C LEU A 31 10.12 14.94 -6.00
N ASP A 32 10.48 15.54 -4.86
CA ASP A 32 11.81 16.12 -4.63
C ASP A 32 12.90 15.08 -4.35
N GLY A 33 12.57 13.78 -4.28
CA GLY A 33 13.53 12.72 -3.96
C GLY A 33 14.08 12.78 -2.54
N ARG A 34 13.36 13.44 -1.61
CA ARG A 34 13.78 13.66 -0.21
C ARG A 34 13.34 12.56 0.74
N VAL A 35 12.52 11.63 0.28
CA VAL A 35 12.05 10.48 1.06
C VAL A 35 13.01 9.32 0.88
N ALA A 36 13.59 8.83 1.97
CA ALA A 36 14.38 7.58 1.98
C ALA A 36 13.45 6.37 2.01
N GLU A 37 12.43 6.42 2.86
CA GLU A 37 11.52 5.31 3.07
C GLU A 37 10.15 5.82 3.51
N VAL A 38 9.07 5.25 2.98
CA VAL A 38 7.71 5.54 3.44
C VAL A 38 7.32 4.49 4.47
N LEU A 39 7.31 4.88 5.74
CA LEU A 39 6.96 4.04 6.89
C LEU A 39 5.45 3.99 7.17
N THR A 40 4.63 4.37 6.18
CA THR A 40 3.18 4.26 6.28
C THR A 40 2.81 2.80 6.52
N SER A 41 2.34 2.48 7.73
CA SER A 41 1.47 1.32 7.92
C SER A 41 0.35 1.46 6.91
N PRO A 42 0.17 0.50 5.98
CA PRO A 42 -0.94 0.56 5.05
C PRO A 42 -2.21 0.77 5.87
N PRO A 43 -3.16 1.62 5.43
CA PRO A 43 -4.50 1.52 5.98
C PRO A 43 -4.86 0.03 5.84
N GLU A 44 -5.27 -0.62 6.93
CA GLU A 44 -5.79 -1.97 6.86
C GLU A 44 -6.79 -1.98 5.70
N ARG A 45 -6.38 -2.52 4.56
CA ARG A 45 -7.31 -2.80 3.48
C ARG A 45 -8.32 -3.70 4.17
N PRO A 46 -9.63 -3.38 4.18
CA PRO A 46 -10.58 -4.39 4.57
C PRO A 46 -10.25 -5.60 3.70
N ALA A 47 -9.87 -6.71 4.35
CA ALA A 47 -9.50 -7.92 3.66
C ALA A 47 -10.59 -8.20 2.61
N PRO A 48 -10.25 -8.52 1.35
CA PRO A 48 -11.28 -8.94 0.41
C PRO A 48 -11.99 -10.12 1.08
N THR A 49 -13.29 -10.01 1.29
CA THR A 49 -14.11 -11.14 1.70
C THR A 49 -13.82 -12.24 0.69
N ALA A 50 -13.06 -13.25 1.11
CA ALA A 50 -12.85 -14.45 0.34
C ALA A 50 -14.19 -15.18 0.35
N GLU A 51 -15.10 -14.78 -0.54
CA GLU A 51 -16.25 -15.60 -0.86
C GLU A 51 -15.70 -16.83 -1.60
N VAL A 52 -15.74 -17.92 -0.86
CA VAL A 52 -15.21 -19.23 -1.17
C VAL A 52 -15.62 -19.65 -2.57
N ALA A 53 -14.64 -20.03 -3.38
CA ALA A 53 -14.85 -20.78 -4.61
C ALA A 53 -15.60 -22.09 -4.28
N GLU A 54 -16.88 -22.17 -4.62
CA GLU A 54 -17.55 -23.45 -4.83
C GLU A 54 -17.44 -23.83 -6.31
N PRO A 55 -16.72 -24.92 -6.66
CA PRO A 55 -16.79 -25.49 -7.99
C PRO A 55 -17.98 -26.46 -8.07
N PRO A 56 -19.00 -26.26 -8.91
CA PRO A 56 -19.89 -27.35 -9.26
C PRO A 56 -19.23 -28.20 -10.36
N ALA A 57 -18.62 -29.29 -9.89
CA ALA A 57 -18.45 -30.60 -10.51
C ALA A 57 -18.53 -30.71 -12.04
N GLU A 58 -17.40 -31.09 -12.60
CA GLU A 58 -17.23 -31.68 -13.92
C GLU A 58 -18.10 -32.94 -14.11
N GLY A 59 -18.84 -32.99 -15.22
CA GLY A 59 -19.10 -34.24 -15.95
C GLY A 59 -20.41 -35.00 -15.65
N ARG A 60 -21.31 -35.00 -16.64
CA ARG A 60 -21.61 -36.19 -17.46
C ARG A 60 -22.67 -35.86 -18.51
N GLY A 61 -22.27 -35.96 -19.77
CA GLY A 61 -23.15 -35.72 -20.90
C GLY A 61 -24.27 -36.75 -21.05
N ARG A 62 -25.20 -36.44 -21.95
CA ARG A 62 -25.86 -37.42 -22.82
C ARG A 62 -26.37 -36.70 -24.07
N ARG A 63 -25.72 -36.99 -25.19
CA ARG A 63 -26.33 -36.93 -26.52
C ARG A 63 -27.34 -38.08 -26.67
N THR A 64 -28.21 -37.90 -27.66
CA THR A 64 -29.01 -38.88 -28.41
C THR A 64 -30.24 -39.49 -27.73
N ARG A 65 -31.42 -39.15 -28.26
CA ARG A 65 -32.27 -40.11 -28.99
C ARG A 65 -32.94 -39.42 -30.17
#